data_AF-A0A2R8FBM2-F1
#
_entry.id   AF-A0A2R8FBM2-F1
#
_cell.length_a   1.000
_cell.length_b   1.000
_cell.length_c   1.000
_cell.angle_alpha   90.00
_cell.angle_beta   90.00
_cell.angle_gamma   90.00
#
_symmetry.space_group_name_H-M   'P 1'
#
loop_
_entity.id
_entity.type
_entity.pdbx_description
1 polymer ?
#
loop_
_entity_poly.entity_id
_entity_poly.type
_entity_poly.pdbx_seq_one_letter_code
_entity_poly.pdbx_strand_id
1 'polypeptide(L)'
;MFNMENTTAKEKNAQPLLDLEQDMQDQNKAQELKNKVQNKVHKLNALLREGSDKESFGQQQALLAGYVALQKVLGRINRKMI
;
A
#
# COMPACT_ATOMS: atom_id res chain seq x y z
N MET A 1 48.01 -11.72 19.59
CA MET A 1 47.26 -11.16 18.44
C MET A 1 46.22 -12.19 18.05
N PHE A 2 44.94 -11.88 18.23
CA PHE A 2 43.84 -12.68 17.70
C PHE A 2 43.12 -11.82 16.67
N ASN A 3 43.24 -12.18 15.40
CA ASN A 3 42.43 -11.58 14.35
C ASN A 3 41.00 -12.11 14.54
N MET A 4 40.13 -11.28 15.12
CA MET A 4 38.69 -11.46 14.95
C MET A 4 38.39 -11.11 13.50
N GLU A 5 38.37 -12.14 12.66
CA GLU A 5 37.71 -12.08 11.37
C GLU A 5 36.28 -11.59 11.62
N ASN A 6 35.98 -10.42 11.04
CA ASN A 6 34.64 -9.87 11.02
C ASN A 6 33.70 -10.93 10.45
N THR A 7 32.98 -11.63 11.32
CA THR A 7 31.81 -12.40 10.91
C THR A 7 30.83 -11.40 10.33
N THR A 8 30.85 -11.27 8.99
CA THR A 8 29.85 -10.57 8.20
C THR A 8 28.50 -11.12 8.64
N ALA A 9 27.79 -10.31 9.44
CA ALA A 9 26.48 -10.65 9.95
C ALA A 9 25.57 -10.95 8.76
N LYS A 10 25.32 -12.25 8.56
CA LYS A 10 24.28 -12.89 7.76
C LYS A 10 23.46 -11.90 6.93
N GLU A 11 23.69 -11.93 5.62
CA GLU A 11 22.76 -11.42 4.62
C GLU A 11 21.35 -11.85 5.02
N LYS A 12 20.56 -10.89 5.50
CA LYS A 12 19.15 -11.10 5.79
C LYS A 12 18.52 -11.55 4.48
N ASN A 13 18.10 -12.80 4.42
CA ASN A 13 17.28 -13.40 3.35
C ASN A 13 16.51 -12.32 2.58
N ALA A 14 17.07 -11.84 1.48
CA ALA A 14 16.44 -10.83 0.66
C ALA A 14 15.41 -11.57 -0.19
N GLN A 15 14.24 -11.85 0.40
CA GLN A 15 13.08 -12.19 -0.40
C GLN A 15 12.92 -11.07 -1.44
N PRO A 16 12.79 -11.41 -2.73
CA PRO A 16 12.64 -10.39 -3.76
C PRO A 16 11.44 -9.53 -3.41
N LEU A 17 11.64 -8.22 -3.40
CA LEU A 17 10.57 -7.26 -3.17
C LEU A 17 9.52 -7.44 -4.26
N LEU A 18 8.26 -7.47 -3.85
CA LEU A 18 7.14 -7.45 -4.77
C LEU A 18 7.12 -6.12 -5.54
N ASP A 19 6.55 -6.10 -6.73
CA ASP A 19 6.48 -4.89 -7.58
C ASP A 19 5.93 -3.67 -6.82
N LEU A 20 4.88 -3.88 -6.02
CA LEU A 20 4.30 -2.83 -5.18
C LEU A 20 5.31 -2.32 -4.13
N GLU A 21 6.07 -3.22 -3.51
CA GLU A 21 7.07 -2.82 -2.51
C GLU A 21 8.22 -2.04 -3.16
N GLN A 22 8.62 -2.41 -4.38
CA GLN A 22 9.59 -1.66 -5.17
C GLN A 22 9.07 -0.26 -5.54
N ASP A 23 7.85 -0.16 -6.05
CA ASP A 23 7.23 1.13 -6.40
C ASP A 23 7.04 2.02 -5.17
N MET A 24 6.84 1.43 -3.99
CA MET A 24 6.69 2.17 -2.74
C MET A 24 8.02 2.71 -2.17
N GLN A 25 9.18 2.24 -2.66
CA GLN A 25 10.49 2.82 -2.30
C GLN A 25 10.73 4.17 -2.99
N ASP A 26 10.18 4.37 -4.19
CA ASP A 26 10.23 5.65 -4.88
C ASP A 26 9.17 6.60 -4.29
N GLN A 27 9.62 7.72 -3.73
CA GLN A 27 8.73 8.69 -3.07
C GLN A 27 7.68 9.28 -4.01
N ASN A 28 8.02 9.53 -5.27
CA ASN A 28 7.10 10.10 -6.24
C ASN A 28 6.02 9.09 -6.62
N LYS A 29 6.42 7.85 -6.94
CA LYS A 29 5.48 6.76 -7.24
C LYS A 29 4.59 6.43 -6.04
N ALA A 30 5.17 6.36 -4.85
CA ALA A 30 4.43 6.13 -3.61
C ALA A 30 3.39 7.22 -3.37
N GLN A 31 3.75 8.49 -3.57
CA GLN A 31 2.82 9.61 -3.41
C GLN A 31 1.73 9.61 -4.49
N GLU A 32 2.08 9.34 -5.74
CA GLU A 32 1.13 9.21 -6.85
C GLU A 32 0.11 8.10 -6.56
N LEU A 33 0.57 6.93 -6.15
CA LEU A 33 -0.29 5.80 -5.84
C LEU A 33 -1.24 6.11 -4.67
N LYS A 34 -0.72 6.74 -3.60
CA LYS A 34 -1.55 7.19 -2.47
C LYS A 34 -2.63 8.17 -2.91
N ASN A 35 -2.26 9.17 -3.72
CA ASN A 35 -3.19 10.17 -4.26
C ASN A 35 -4.27 9.49 -5.12
N LYS A 36 -3.88 8.55 -5.99
CA LYS A 36 -4.79 7.79 -6.84
C LYS A 36 -5.80 6.99 -6.02
N VAL A 37 -5.33 6.27 -4.99
CA VAL A 37 -6.20 5.51 -4.09
C VAL A 37 -7.13 6.45 -3.31
N GLN A 38 -6.63 7.54 -2.76
CA GLN A 38 -7.45 8.53 -2.04
C GLN A 38 -8.53 9.14 -2.92
N ASN A 39 -8.19 9.48 -4.17
CA ASN A 39 -9.15 10.00 -5.15
C ASN A 39 -10.25 8.98 -5.46
N LYS A 40 -9.91 7.69 -5.56
CA LYS A 40 -10.91 6.61 -5.76
C LYS A 40 -11.83 6.47 -4.55
N VAL A 41 -11.30 6.52 -3.33
CA VAL A 41 -12.11 6.53 -2.09
C VAL A 41 -13.07 7.72 -2.05
N HIS A 42 -12.60 8.92 -2.42
CA HIS A 42 -13.46 10.12 -2.43
C HIS A 42 -14.60 9.98 -3.45
N LYS A 43 -14.30 9.50 -4.67
CA LYS A 43 -15.31 9.27 -5.71
C LYS A 43 -16.34 8.23 -5.29
N LEU A 44 -15.92 7.11 -4.69
CA LEU A 44 -16.83 6.09 -4.20
C LEU A 44 -17.74 6.59 -3.09
N ASN A 45 -17.19 7.37 -2.14
CA ASN A 45 -18.01 8.00 -1.10
C ASN A 45 -19.04 8.98 -1.67
N ALA A 46 -18.72 9.71 -2.74
CA ALA A 46 -19.67 10.59 -3.41
C ALA A 46 -20.81 9.78 -4.05
N LEU A 47 -20.49 8.74 -4.82
CA LEU A 47 -21.47 7.85 -5.45
C LEU A 47 -22.40 7.18 -4.42
N LEU A 48 -21.84 6.71 -3.30
CA LEU A 48 -22.64 6.10 -2.23
C LEU A 48 -23.59 7.09 -1.55
N ARG A 49 -23.26 8.39 -1.53
CA ARG A 49 -24.11 9.46 -0.98
C ARG A 49 -25.20 9.90 -1.96
N GLU A 50 -24.90 9.91 -3.26
CA GLU A 50 -25.86 10.22 -4.32
C GLU A 50 -26.98 9.17 -4.40
N GLY A 51 -26.69 7.95 -3.93
CA GLY A 51 -27.62 6.84 -3.94
C GLY A 51 -27.60 6.11 -5.28
N SER A 52 -27.52 4.78 -5.21
CA SER A 52 -27.64 3.90 -6.38
C SER A 52 -28.61 2.76 -6.06
N ASP A 53 -28.95 1.97 -7.08
CA ASP A 53 -29.73 0.76 -6.86
C ASP A 53 -29.01 -0.20 -5.89
N LYS A 54 -29.76 -1.11 -5.26
CA LYS A 54 -29.26 -1.97 -4.18
C LYS A 54 -28.05 -2.81 -4.59
N GLU A 55 -27.98 -3.25 -5.84
CA GLU A 55 -26.89 -4.09 -6.35
C GLU A 55 -25.63 -3.25 -6.56
N SER A 56 -25.75 -2.12 -7.26
CA SER A 56 -24.68 -1.14 -7.45
C SER A 56 -24.14 -0.62 -6.12
N PHE A 57 -25.01 -0.38 -5.14
CA PHE A 57 -24.61 0.08 -3.82
C PHE A 57 -23.74 -0.95 -3.09
N GLY A 58 -24.15 -2.24 -3.13
CA GLY A 58 -23.38 -3.32 -2.52
C GLY A 58 -21.98 -3.46 -3.15
N GLN A 59 -21.90 -3.37 -4.48
CA GLN A 59 -20.62 -3.43 -5.21
C GLN A 59 -19.73 -2.22 -4.88
N GLN A 60 -20.30 -1.01 -4.84
CA GLN A 60 -19.58 0.22 -4.49
C GLN A 60 -19.07 0.19 -3.06
N GLN A 61 -19.85 -0.35 -2.12
CA GLN A 61 -19.47 -0.50 -0.72
C GLN A 61 -18.33 -1.51 -0.55
N ALA A 62 -18.38 -2.65 -1.24
CA ALA A 62 -17.31 -3.64 -1.24
C ALA A 62 -16.01 -3.07 -1.83
N LEU A 63 -16.12 -2.34 -2.96
CA LEU A 63 -14.97 -1.70 -3.60
C LEU A 63 -14.36 -0.61 -2.71
N LEU A 64 -15.18 0.19 -2.02
CA LEU A 64 -14.72 1.17 -1.05
C LEU A 64 -13.92 0.50 0.08
N ALA A 65 -14.44 -0.58 0.65
CA ALA A 65 -13.74 -1.34 1.69
C ALA A 65 -12.38 -1.86 1.20
N GLY A 66 -12.31 -2.34 -0.05
CA GLY A 66 -11.06 -2.77 -0.69
C GLY A 66 -10.03 -1.64 -0.80
N TYR A 67 -10.44 -0.46 -1.27
CA TYR A 67 -9.53 0.70 -1.33
C TYR A 67 -9.08 1.18 0.04
N VAL A 68 -9.94 1.16 1.06
CA VAL A 68 -9.56 1.50 2.44
C VAL A 68 -8.56 0.49 3.00
N ALA A 69 -8.75 -0.80 2.72
CA ALA A 69 -7.77 -1.83 3.08
C ALA A 69 -6.42 -1.58 2.38
N LEU A 70 -6.43 -1.23 1.10
CA LEU A 70 -5.22 -0.88 0.36
C LEU A 70 -4.51 0.33 0.97
N GLN A 71 -5.21 1.40 1.36
CA GLN A 71 -4.60 2.54 2.06
C GLN A 71 -3.84 2.10 3.33
N LYS A 72 -4.42 1.18 4.10
CA LYS A 72 -3.76 0.62 5.31
C LYS A 72 -2.50 -0.18 4.95
N VAL A 73 -2.53 -0.95 3.87
CA VAL A 73 -1.37 -1.71 3.38
C VAL A 73 -0.25 -0.75 2.96
N LEU A 74 -0.55 0.25 2.13
CA LEU A 74 0.43 1.26 1.69
C LEU A 74 1.05 2.00 2.88
N GLY A 75 0.26 2.34 3.90
CA GLY A 75 0.75 2.97 5.13
C GLY A 75 1.70 2.08 5.93
N ARG A 76 1.47 0.76 5.95
CA ARG A 76 2.33 -0.21 6.65
C ARG A 76 3.65 -0.46 5.91
N ILE A 77 3.62 -0.50 4.58
CA ILE A 77 4.82 -0.65 3.75
C ILE A 77 5.78 0.53 4.03
N ASN A 78 5.28 1.77 3.99
CA ASN A 78 6.12 2.94 4.30
C ASN A 78 6.70 2.92 5.72
N ARG A 79 5.94 2.47 6.73
CA ARG A 79 6.44 2.40 8.11
C ARG A 79 7.56 1.36 8.29
N LYS A 80 7.59 0.30 7.47
CA LYS A 80 8.66 -0.70 7.51
C LYS A 80 9.97 -0.23 6.85
N MET A 81 9.91 0.80 6.01
CA MET A 81 11.05 1.30 5.24
C MET A 81 11.71 2.55 5.84
N ILE A 82 11.08 3.16 6.84
CA ILE A 82 11.65 4.21 7.71
C ILE A 82 12.24 3.54 8.95
#